data_AF-A0A0U3GUQ8-F1
#
_entry.id   AF-A0A0U3GUQ8-F1
#
_cell.length_a   1.000
_cell.length_b   1.000
_cell.length_c   1.000
_cell.angle_alpha   90.00
_cell.angle_beta   90.00
_cell.angle_gamma   90.00
#
_symmetry.space_group_name_H-M   'P 1'
#
loop_
_entity.id
_entity.type
_entity.pdbx_description
1 polymer ?
#
loop_
_entity_poly.entity_id
_entity_poly.type
_entity_poly.pdbx_seq_one_letter_code
_entity_poly.pdbx_strand_id
1 'polypeptide(L)'
;MNKEQEKKLDEAIKEAFPMADQVDWEDVYQRIIYKYSTPHGLQHVKEELYKLEDKGEILVHHVKPMYNPVEYQSLNGLPKKIPTTKLWHHKSCGQCGHIPGYPTSVFWIMNKLEIDYLDEPHQTSCTGWNYHASGASNPVALAGVYVRNMWRAYETDYFPLIHCGTSFGHYKEMRNMIILHSEIREKLRPIMRKLDMDIVVPEEVVHYSEWMYVMSKKAAQQKKYNLEGVKAAVHTPCHIYKLVPEDTIYDPEVYQGRRPAAPSGTVKNLGAKLVDYSTWWDCCGFGFRHILTEREFTRSFALFKKVIPAVEEGHADVFVTSDTGCVTTLDKSQWVGKAHGVNYNLPVLADAQFVALAMGADPYTIAQIHWHATDVEGFLRKIGVPVDDHKEKFLQYLHDLREGKEETQYLYPKHRKIDFYLTLPDRVKWYKSQQK
;
A
#
# COMPACT_ATOMS: atom_id res chain seq x y z
N MET A 1 -35.25 -16.48 -9.12
CA MET A 1 -36.05 -16.29 -7.88
C MET A 1 -37.43 -15.83 -8.28
N ASN A 2 -38.48 -16.30 -7.62
CA ASN A 2 -39.81 -15.72 -7.84
C ASN A 2 -39.87 -14.33 -7.16
N LYS A 3 -40.82 -13.48 -7.58
CA LYS A 3 -40.97 -12.11 -7.04
C LYS A 3 -41.13 -12.05 -5.52
N GLU A 4 -41.62 -13.13 -4.91
CA GLU A 4 -41.83 -13.23 -3.46
C GLU A 4 -40.53 -13.54 -2.72
N GLN A 5 -39.61 -14.27 -3.35
CA GLN A 5 -38.25 -14.50 -2.85
C GLN A 5 -37.36 -13.27 -2.98
N GLU A 6 -37.52 -12.49 -4.06
CA GLU A 6 -36.85 -11.17 -4.19
C GLU A 6 -37.33 -10.21 -3.11
N LYS A 7 -38.65 -10.14 -2.88
CA LYS A 7 -39.22 -9.27 -1.85
C LYS A 7 -38.74 -9.64 -0.43
N LYS A 8 -38.67 -10.93 -0.10
CA LYS A 8 -38.14 -11.39 1.18
C LYS A 8 -36.64 -11.11 1.34
N LEU A 9 -35.87 -11.21 0.25
CA LEU A 9 -34.45 -10.86 0.27
C LEU A 9 -34.26 -9.36 0.48
N ASP A 10 -35.05 -8.53 -0.19
CA ASP A 10 -35.02 -7.07 -0.03
C ASP A 10 -35.45 -6.63 1.37
N GLU A 11 -36.49 -7.25 1.93
CA GLU A 11 -36.93 -7.01 3.32
C GLU A 11 -35.84 -7.41 4.33
N ALA A 12 -35.18 -8.55 4.12
CA ALA A 12 -34.07 -8.99 4.97
C ALA A 12 -32.83 -8.07 4.85
N ILE A 13 -32.55 -7.54 3.65
CA ILE A 13 -31.48 -6.55 3.43
C ILE A 13 -31.82 -5.23 4.13
N LYS A 14 -33.08 -4.77 4.09
CA LYS A 14 -33.53 -3.56 4.81
C LYS A 14 -33.47 -3.72 6.31
N GLU A 15 -33.81 -4.89 6.84
CA GLU A 15 -33.76 -5.17 8.27
C GLU A 15 -32.30 -5.27 8.76
N ALA A 16 -31.41 -5.87 7.97
CA ALA A 16 -29.98 -5.95 8.26
C ALA A 16 -29.26 -4.59 8.12
N PHE A 17 -29.75 -3.72 7.24
CA PHE A 17 -29.16 -2.41 6.94
C PHE A 17 -30.24 -1.32 6.91
N PRO A 18 -30.77 -0.90 8.07
CA PRO A 18 -31.95 -0.01 8.16
C PRO A 18 -31.76 1.41 7.59
N MET A 19 -30.54 1.74 7.13
CA MET A 19 -30.25 3.00 6.42
C MET A 19 -29.98 2.82 4.92
N ALA A 20 -30.08 1.61 4.34
CA ALA A 20 -29.78 1.36 2.93
C ALA A 20 -30.67 2.14 1.95
N ASP A 21 -31.90 2.47 2.37
CA ASP A 21 -32.91 3.14 1.54
C ASP A 21 -32.84 4.68 1.61
N GLN A 22 -32.10 5.24 2.58
CA GLN A 22 -32.01 6.68 2.83
C GLN A 22 -30.75 7.31 2.28
N VAL A 23 -30.00 6.55 1.49
CA VAL A 23 -28.63 6.89 1.15
C VAL A 23 -28.61 7.18 -0.33
N ASP A 24 -28.94 8.44 -0.64
CA ASP A 24 -28.61 9.07 -1.91
C ASP A 24 -27.10 8.89 -2.14
N TRP A 25 -26.71 8.35 -3.29
CA TRP A 25 -25.29 8.17 -3.62
C TRP A 25 -24.55 9.51 -3.60
N GLU A 26 -25.24 10.61 -3.91
CA GLU A 26 -24.71 11.96 -3.72
C GLU A 26 -24.50 12.24 -2.23
N ASP A 27 -25.39 11.85 -1.32
CA ASP A 27 -25.22 12.06 0.13
C ASP A 27 -24.17 11.12 0.76
N VAL A 28 -23.94 9.91 0.24
CA VAL A 28 -22.75 9.08 0.59
C VAL A 28 -21.49 9.78 0.18
N TYR A 29 -21.49 10.25 -1.07
CA TYR A 29 -20.36 10.89 -1.71
C TYR A 29 -20.02 12.20 -0.97
N GLN A 30 -21.02 13.01 -0.64
CA GLN A 30 -20.90 14.22 0.16
C GLN A 30 -20.48 13.91 1.60
N ARG A 31 -21.01 12.88 2.28
CA ARG A 31 -20.60 12.51 3.66
C ARG A 31 -19.19 11.92 3.74
N ILE A 32 -18.72 11.26 2.69
CA ILE A 32 -17.35 10.72 2.58
C ILE A 32 -16.35 11.84 2.23
N ILE A 33 -16.74 12.82 1.39
CA ILE A 33 -15.89 13.93 0.94
C ILE A 33 -15.81 15.07 1.98
N TYR A 34 -16.95 15.53 2.52
CA TYR A 34 -16.99 16.76 3.34
C TYR A 34 -16.38 16.64 4.73
N LYS A 35 -16.19 15.42 5.26
CA LYS A 35 -15.67 15.28 6.62
C LYS A 35 -14.13 15.29 6.67
N TYR A 36 -13.44 14.99 5.56
CA TYR A 36 -11.98 14.79 5.59
C TYR A 36 -11.18 15.20 4.34
N SER A 37 -11.80 15.67 3.26
CA SER A 37 -11.07 16.17 2.10
C SER A 37 -11.30 17.67 1.92
N THR A 38 -10.31 18.36 1.36
CA THR A 38 -10.36 19.77 0.96
C THR A 38 -11.71 20.12 0.30
N PRO A 39 -12.24 21.35 0.44
CA PRO A 39 -13.52 21.76 -0.18
C PRO A 39 -13.57 21.65 -1.72
N HIS A 40 -12.50 21.13 -2.33
CA HIS A 40 -12.35 20.83 -3.73
C HIS A 40 -11.95 19.36 -3.92
N GLY A 41 -12.65 18.65 -4.81
CA GLY A 41 -12.32 17.26 -5.15
C GLY A 41 -11.04 17.13 -5.99
N LEU A 42 -10.51 15.91 -6.13
CA LEU A 42 -9.26 15.61 -6.86
C LEU A 42 -9.17 16.20 -8.27
N GLN A 43 -10.28 16.33 -8.99
CA GLN A 43 -10.28 16.95 -10.32
C GLN A 43 -9.76 18.39 -10.28
N HIS A 44 -10.27 19.19 -9.34
CA HIS A 44 -9.81 20.57 -9.17
C HIS A 44 -8.32 20.62 -8.81
N VAL A 45 -7.86 19.71 -7.94
CA VAL A 45 -6.44 19.60 -7.59
C VAL A 45 -5.59 19.30 -8.84
N LYS A 46 -6.03 18.40 -9.73
CA LYS A 46 -5.32 18.10 -10.99
C LYS A 46 -5.34 19.30 -11.94
N GLU A 47 -6.46 20.02 -12.06
CA GLU A 47 -6.55 21.22 -12.89
C GLU A 47 -5.60 22.33 -12.40
N GLU A 48 -5.55 22.57 -11.09
CA GLU A 48 -4.62 23.54 -10.49
C GLU A 48 -3.16 23.09 -10.61
N LEU A 49 -2.87 21.78 -10.52
CA LEU A 49 -1.53 21.23 -10.77
C LEU A 49 -0.99 21.69 -12.13
N TYR A 50 -1.77 21.50 -13.20
CA TYR A 50 -1.35 21.86 -14.55
C TYR A 50 -1.26 23.38 -14.75
N LYS A 51 -2.17 24.17 -14.16
CA LYS A 51 -2.07 25.64 -14.18
C LYS A 51 -0.78 26.15 -13.51
N LEU A 52 -0.34 25.50 -12.43
CA LEU A 52 0.90 25.84 -11.75
C LEU A 52 2.13 25.44 -12.57
N GLU A 53 2.07 24.32 -13.27
CA GLU A 53 3.12 23.91 -14.21
C GLU A 53 3.26 24.92 -15.36
N ASP A 54 2.14 25.31 -15.99
CA ASP A 54 2.13 26.27 -17.10
C ASP A 54 2.71 27.64 -16.70
N LYS A 55 2.52 28.04 -15.43
CA LYS A 55 3.10 29.26 -14.85
C LYS A 55 4.57 29.10 -14.44
N GLY A 56 5.14 27.89 -14.54
CA GLY A 56 6.48 27.58 -14.05
C GLY A 56 6.62 27.61 -12.53
N GLU A 57 5.51 27.55 -11.79
CA GLU A 57 5.55 27.53 -10.32
C GLU A 57 5.99 26.16 -9.79
N ILE A 58 5.67 25.06 -10.46
CA ILE A 58 6.09 23.72 -10.06
C ILE A 58 6.56 22.94 -11.28
N LEU A 59 7.32 21.88 -11.04
CA LEU A 59 7.59 20.85 -12.03
C LEU A 59 6.62 19.70 -11.82
N VAL A 60 6.07 19.14 -12.90
CA VAL A 60 5.27 17.92 -12.81
C VAL A 60 6.08 16.71 -13.27
N HIS A 61 6.13 15.67 -12.44
CA HIS A 61 6.61 14.37 -12.89
C HIS A 61 5.46 13.66 -13.60
N HIS A 62 5.33 13.88 -14.91
CA HIS A 62 4.31 13.28 -15.75
C HIS A 62 4.43 11.76 -15.86
N VAL A 63 3.29 11.07 -15.93
CA VAL A 63 3.17 9.66 -16.29
C VAL A 63 3.30 9.52 -17.81
N LYS A 64 4.53 9.30 -18.27
CA LYS A 64 4.87 9.18 -19.69
C LYS A 64 4.54 7.79 -20.28
N PRO A 65 4.37 7.66 -21.61
CA PRO A 65 4.17 6.37 -22.28
C PRO A 65 5.26 5.33 -21.99
N MET A 66 6.51 5.76 -21.76
CA MET A 66 7.63 4.87 -21.41
C MET A 66 7.44 4.11 -20.09
N TYR A 67 6.49 4.53 -19.24
CA TYR A 67 6.13 3.83 -18.02
C TYR A 67 5.04 2.77 -18.20
N ASN A 68 4.54 2.63 -19.44
CA ASN A 68 3.46 1.71 -19.80
C ASN A 68 2.25 1.80 -18.85
N PRO A 69 1.65 3.00 -18.66
CA PRO A 69 0.59 3.17 -17.68
C PRO A 69 -0.67 2.40 -18.05
N VAL A 70 -1.34 1.86 -17.05
CA VAL A 70 -2.69 1.29 -17.16
C VAL A 70 -3.66 2.18 -16.41
N GLU A 71 -4.80 2.47 -17.02
CA GLU A 71 -5.81 3.33 -16.41
C GLU A 71 -6.86 2.50 -15.68
N TYR A 72 -7.22 2.96 -14.48
CA TYR A 72 -8.35 2.47 -13.71
C TYR A 72 -9.21 3.64 -13.26
N GLN A 73 -10.48 3.37 -12.97
CA GLN A 73 -11.39 4.39 -12.50
C GLN A 73 -11.16 4.69 -11.03
N SER A 74 -11.25 5.97 -10.66
CA SER A 74 -11.42 6.37 -9.28
C SER A 74 -12.89 6.32 -8.86
N LEU A 75 -13.18 6.64 -7.59
CA LEU A 75 -14.54 6.61 -7.04
C LEU A 75 -15.54 7.43 -7.89
N ASN A 76 -15.06 8.47 -8.56
CA ASN A 76 -15.87 9.44 -9.30
C ASN A 76 -15.87 9.14 -10.81
N GLY A 77 -15.35 7.98 -11.22
CA GLY A 77 -15.22 7.59 -12.63
C GLY A 77 -14.05 8.25 -13.37
N LEU A 78 -13.23 9.07 -12.70
CA LEU A 78 -12.07 9.71 -13.33
C LEU A 78 -10.94 8.70 -13.52
N PRO A 79 -10.24 8.72 -14.66
CA PRO A 79 -9.11 7.83 -14.87
C PRO A 79 -7.94 8.23 -13.95
N LYS A 80 -7.35 7.22 -13.31
CA LYS A 80 -6.07 7.30 -12.62
C LYS A 80 -5.07 6.41 -13.36
N LYS A 81 -3.93 6.99 -13.73
CA LYS A 81 -2.87 6.26 -14.45
C LYS A 81 -1.96 5.54 -13.47
N ILE A 82 -1.79 4.23 -13.65
CA ILE A 82 -0.90 3.39 -12.85
C ILE A 82 0.30 2.97 -13.72
N PRO A 83 1.48 3.57 -13.54
CA PRO A 83 2.73 3.15 -14.19
C PRO A 83 3.04 1.69 -13.87
N THR A 84 3.43 0.88 -14.86
CA THR A 84 3.75 -0.55 -14.64
C THR A 84 5.24 -0.88 -14.71
N THR A 85 6.09 0.02 -15.20
CA THR A 85 7.54 -0.17 -15.34
C THR A 85 8.31 1.13 -15.13
N LYS A 86 9.64 1.03 -14.97
CA LYS A 86 10.56 2.11 -14.56
C LYS A 86 10.08 2.81 -13.29
N LEU A 87 9.94 2.03 -12.22
CA LEU A 87 9.38 2.47 -10.94
C LEU A 87 10.45 2.83 -9.92
N TRP A 88 10.34 3.99 -9.28
CA TRP A 88 11.21 4.45 -8.20
C TRP A 88 10.60 4.06 -6.86
N HIS A 89 11.26 3.20 -6.10
CA HIS A 89 10.66 2.62 -4.90
C HIS A 89 10.83 3.53 -3.68
N HIS A 90 9.74 4.11 -3.19
CA HIS A 90 9.68 4.72 -1.86
C HIS A 90 9.35 3.64 -0.83
N LYS A 91 10.37 2.96 -0.31
CA LYS A 91 10.25 1.91 0.71
C LYS A 91 9.79 2.51 2.03
N SER A 92 8.99 1.75 2.79
CA SER A 92 8.55 2.15 4.12
C SER A 92 9.62 1.86 5.18
N CYS A 93 9.85 2.79 6.11
CA CYS A 93 10.63 2.50 7.32
C CYS A 93 9.99 1.36 8.15
N GLY A 94 8.65 1.30 8.18
CA GLY A 94 7.91 0.24 8.86
C GLY A 94 8.13 -1.12 8.19
N GLN A 95 8.02 -1.20 6.86
CA GLN A 95 8.27 -2.44 6.11
C GLN A 95 9.65 -3.01 6.40
N CYS A 96 10.68 -2.19 6.23
CA CYS A 96 12.07 -2.65 6.39
C CYS A 96 12.40 -3.06 7.83
N GLY A 97 11.74 -2.47 8.84
CA GLY A 97 12.04 -2.74 10.25
C GLY A 97 11.16 -3.79 10.93
N HIS A 98 9.91 -3.99 10.49
CA HIS A 98 8.95 -4.85 11.19
C HIS A 98 8.60 -6.13 10.43
N ILE A 99 8.43 -6.05 9.12
CA ILE A 99 8.05 -7.19 8.25
C ILE A 99 8.91 -7.13 6.96
N PRO A 100 10.22 -7.45 7.03
CA PRO A 100 11.14 -7.27 5.90
C PRO A 100 10.80 -8.12 4.68
N GLY A 101 10.08 -9.23 4.88
CA GLY A 101 9.54 -10.10 3.84
C GLY A 101 8.55 -9.42 2.88
N TYR A 102 7.99 -8.29 3.30
CA TYR A 102 7.03 -7.53 2.52
C TYR A 102 7.70 -6.81 1.33
N PRO A 103 8.68 -5.90 1.50
CA PRO A 103 9.33 -5.24 0.37
C PRO A 103 10.12 -6.20 -0.50
N THR A 104 10.74 -7.24 0.08
CA THR A 104 11.43 -8.28 -0.71
C THR A 104 10.48 -9.05 -1.61
N SER A 105 9.24 -9.30 -1.17
CA SER A 105 8.22 -9.91 -2.03
C SER A 105 7.86 -9.02 -3.23
N VAL A 106 7.77 -7.70 -3.04
CA VAL A 106 7.52 -6.76 -4.16
C VAL A 106 8.65 -6.84 -5.19
N PHE A 107 9.91 -6.75 -4.75
CA PHE A 107 11.07 -6.84 -5.65
C PHE A 107 11.19 -8.20 -6.33
N TRP A 108 10.93 -9.28 -5.61
CA TRP A 108 10.93 -10.63 -6.18
C TRP A 108 9.86 -10.78 -7.27
N ILE A 109 8.64 -10.27 -7.04
CA ILE A 109 7.57 -10.28 -8.05
C ILE A 109 7.99 -9.46 -9.27
N MET A 110 8.55 -8.27 -9.08
CA MET A 110 9.05 -7.45 -10.19
C MET A 110 10.12 -8.15 -11.01
N ASN A 111 11.08 -8.82 -10.36
CA ASN A 111 12.10 -9.62 -11.05
C ASN A 111 11.48 -10.79 -11.81
N LYS A 112 10.51 -11.50 -11.22
CA LYS A 112 9.80 -12.59 -11.90
C LYS A 112 8.97 -12.14 -13.10
N LEU A 113 8.43 -10.93 -13.04
CA LEU A 113 7.62 -10.34 -14.10
C LEU A 113 8.43 -9.48 -15.08
N GLU A 114 9.76 -9.44 -14.91
CA GLU A 114 10.72 -8.67 -15.72
C GLU A 114 10.40 -7.17 -15.78
N ILE A 115 10.10 -6.58 -14.62
CA ILE A 115 9.73 -5.17 -14.48
C ILE A 115 10.99 -4.35 -14.16
N ASP A 116 11.21 -3.24 -14.88
CA ASP A 116 12.32 -2.33 -14.62
C ASP A 116 11.98 -1.46 -13.40
N TYR A 117 12.86 -1.44 -12.40
CA TYR A 117 12.68 -0.65 -11.20
C TYR A 117 14.01 -0.15 -10.63
N LEU A 118 13.90 0.89 -9.80
CA LEU A 118 14.99 1.47 -9.03
C LEU A 118 14.71 1.29 -7.53
N ASP A 119 15.51 0.44 -6.89
CA ASP A 119 15.61 0.34 -5.44
C ASP A 119 16.43 1.53 -4.90
N GLU A 120 15.76 2.62 -4.54
CA GLU A 120 16.42 3.87 -4.17
C GLU A 120 17.28 3.71 -2.89
N PRO A 121 18.59 4.02 -2.95
CA PRO A 121 19.47 4.00 -1.78
C PRO A 121 19.41 5.29 -0.93
N HIS A 122 18.96 6.41 -1.48
CA HIS A 122 19.00 7.73 -0.86
C HIS A 122 17.63 8.26 -0.42
N GLN A 123 16.56 7.47 -0.42
CA GLN A 123 15.27 7.93 0.10
C GLN A 123 15.34 8.31 1.59
N THR A 124 14.48 9.20 2.04
CA THR A 124 14.29 9.50 3.48
C THR A 124 12.94 8.99 3.96
N SER A 125 12.71 9.07 5.27
CA SER A 125 11.38 8.86 5.87
C SER A 125 10.33 9.74 5.18
N CYS A 126 9.09 9.27 5.12
CA CYS A 126 7.95 10.10 4.71
C CYS A 126 7.46 11.05 5.82
N THR A 127 7.91 10.88 7.07
CA THR A 127 7.43 11.58 8.27
C THR A 127 5.94 11.39 8.64
N GLY A 128 5.17 10.64 7.84
CA GLY A 128 3.73 10.43 8.04
C GLY A 128 3.34 9.84 9.40
N TRP A 129 4.14 8.91 9.95
CA TRP A 129 3.87 8.38 11.30
C TRP A 129 3.87 9.48 12.37
N ASN A 130 4.88 10.36 12.34
CA ASN A 130 4.99 11.43 13.33
C ASN A 130 3.92 12.51 13.11
N TYR A 131 3.60 12.80 11.85
CA TYR A 131 2.51 13.71 11.49
C TYR A 131 1.17 13.22 12.05
N HIS A 132 0.76 11.99 11.73
CA HIS A 132 -0.52 11.44 12.17
C HIS A 132 -0.54 11.09 13.67
N ALA A 133 0.62 10.97 14.32
CA ALA A 133 0.74 10.88 15.78
C ALA A 133 0.63 12.24 16.50
N SER A 134 0.40 13.34 15.75
CA SER A 134 0.42 14.72 16.27
C SER A 134 1.78 15.18 16.83
N GLY A 135 2.88 14.51 16.46
CA GLY A 135 4.23 14.85 16.89
C GLY A 135 5.01 15.75 15.92
N ALA A 136 4.50 15.98 14.69
CA ALA A 136 5.03 16.97 13.75
C ALA A 136 3.89 17.74 13.07
N SER A 137 3.77 19.04 13.38
CA SER A 137 2.66 19.89 12.91
C SER A 137 3.14 21.08 12.06
N ASN A 138 4.24 20.93 11.32
CA ASN A 138 4.76 21.96 10.41
C ASN A 138 4.54 21.55 8.94
N PRO A 139 3.50 22.07 8.26
CA PRO A 139 3.19 21.72 6.86
C PRO A 139 4.33 22.00 5.88
N VAL A 140 5.11 23.07 6.08
CA VAL A 140 6.23 23.40 5.19
C VAL A 140 7.36 22.37 5.33
N ALA A 141 7.64 21.91 6.55
CA ALA A 141 8.64 20.87 6.78
C ALA A 141 8.21 19.52 6.18
N LEU A 142 6.94 19.13 6.37
CA LEU A 142 6.37 17.93 5.80
C LEU A 142 6.42 17.97 4.25
N ALA A 143 6.01 19.10 3.66
CA ALA A 143 6.08 19.33 2.23
C ALA A 143 7.54 19.28 1.71
N GLY A 144 8.50 19.81 2.46
CA GLY A 144 9.93 19.73 2.13
C GLY A 144 10.46 18.30 2.05
N VAL A 145 10.09 17.44 3.00
CA VAL A 145 10.48 16.03 2.97
C VAL A 145 9.82 15.30 1.79
N TYR A 146 8.53 15.56 1.54
CA TYR A 146 7.82 15.02 0.38
C TYR A 146 8.49 15.41 -0.93
N VAL A 147 8.67 16.71 -1.18
CA VAL A 147 9.28 17.22 -2.42
C VAL A 147 10.70 16.72 -2.59
N ARG A 148 11.49 16.65 -1.51
CA ARG A 148 12.84 16.07 -1.58
C ARG A 148 12.83 14.63 -2.09
N ASN A 149 11.88 13.80 -1.64
CA ASN A 149 11.78 12.42 -2.13
C ASN A 149 11.28 12.37 -3.58
N MET A 150 10.30 13.20 -3.94
CA MET A 150 9.81 13.27 -5.34
C MET A 150 10.88 13.80 -6.30
N TRP A 151 11.74 14.71 -5.85
CA TRP A 151 12.90 15.19 -6.62
C TRP A 151 13.86 14.07 -6.97
N ARG A 152 14.14 13.17 -6.02
CA ARG A 152 15.00 12.00 -6.27
C ARG A 152 14.43 11.06 -7.33
N ALA A 153 13.11 10.84 -7.32
CA ALA A 153 12.45 10.09 -8.39
C ALA A 153 12.56 10.83 -9.74
N TYR A 154 12.26 12.12 -9.75
CA TYR A 154 12.28 12.97 -10.94
C TYR A 154 13.65 13.02 -11.65
N GLU A 155 14.73 13.12 -10.87
CA GLU A 155 16.11 13.11 -11.38
C GLU A 155 16.42 11.85 -12.18
N THR A 156 16.00 10.69 -11.67
CA THR A 156 16.30 9.39 -12.29
C THR A 156 15.40 9.04 -13.48
N ASP A 157 14.33 9.82 -13.69
CA ASP A 157 13.25 9.54 -14.65
C ASP A 157 12.52 8.20 -14.40
N TYR A 158 12.61 7.63 -13.19
CA TYR A 158 11.77 6.53 -12.71
C TYR A 158 10.58 7.09 -11.92
N PHE A 159 9.38 6.57 -12.14
CA PHE A 159 8.16 7.12 -11.54
C PHE A 159 7.95 6.62 -10.09
N PRO A 160 7.63 7.50 -9.11
CA PRO A 160 7.54 7.11 -7.71
C PRO A 160 6.42 6.09 -7.43
N LEU A 161 6.79 4.99 -6.78
CA LEU A 161 5.90 3.96 -6.26
C LEU A 161 5.97 3.92 -4.74
N ILE A 162 4.85 4.21 -4.08
CA ILE A 162 4.81 4.37 -2.61
C ILE A 162 4.43 3.05 -1.94
N HIS A 163 5.26 2.57 -1.03
CA HIS A 163 5.07 1.24 -0.44
C HIS A 163 4.18 1.20 0.80
N CYS A 164 4.05 2.31 1.53
CA CYS A 164 3.29 2.37 2.77
C CYS A 164 1.96 3.09 2.53
N GLY A 165 0.85 2.52 3.00
CA GLY A 165 -0.44 3.20 3.04
C GLY A 165 -0.36 4.52 3.81
N THR A 166 0.42 4.57 4.88
CA THR A 166 0.66 5.82 5.63
C THR A 166 1.36 6.89 4.79
N SER A 167 2.46 6.53 4.11
CA SER A 167 3.17 7.47 3.24
C SER A 167 2.31 7.93 2.09
N PHE A 168 1.49 7.02 1.55
CA PHE A 168 0.59 7.31 0.44
C PHE A 168 -0.48 8.32 0.82
N GLY A 169 -1.20 8.12 1.93
CA GLY A 169 -2.17 9.09 2.44
C GLY A 169 -1.53 10.45 2.73
N HIS A 170 -0.41 10.43 3.46
CA HIS A 170 0.35 11.65 3.78
C HIS A 170 0.80 12.43 2.53
N TYR A 171 1.30 11.74 1.50
CA TYR A 171 1.77 12.38 0.28
C TYR A 171 0.63 12.94 -0.58
N LYS A 172 -0.57 12.36 -0.54
CA LYS A 172 -1.76 12.98 -1.15
C LYS A 172 -2.12 14.29 -0.46
N GLU A 173 -2.09 14.33 0.88
CA GLU A 173 -2.33 15.56 1.62
C GLU A 173 -1.27 16.62 1.31
N MET A 174 0.02 16.25 1.30
CA MET A 174 1.10 17.19 0.96
C MET A 174 1.00 17.71 -0.46
N ARG A 175 0.67 16.84 -1.43
CA ARG A 175 0.38 17.25 -2.81
C ARG A 175 -0.73 18.31 -2.83
N ASN A 176 -1.86 18.03 -2.20
CA ASN A 176 -2.99 18.96 -2.19
C ASN A 176 -2.62 20.29 -1.52
N MET A 177 -1.87 20.26 -0.41
CA MET A 177 -1.41 21.47 0.27
C MET A 177 -0.48 22.32 -0.61
N ILE A 178 0.46 21.69 -1.33
CA ILE A 178 1.37 22.39 -2.23
C ILE A 178 0.62 23.02 -3.40
N ILE A 179 -0.39 22.33 -3.95
CA ILE A 179 -1.15 22.82 -5.10
C ILE A 179 -2.10 23.96 -4.69
N LEU A 180 -2.87 23.77 -3.63
CA LEU A 180 -3.98 24.68 -3.29
C LEU A 180 -3.55 25.90 -2.45
N HIS A 181 -2.38 25.89 -1.82
CA HIS A 181 -1.92 26.97 -0.94
C HIS A 181 -0.57 27.54 -1.40
N SER A 182 -0.59 28.72 -2.01
CA SER A 182 0.62 29.38 -2.51
C SER A 182 1.60 29.72 -1.38
N GLU A 183 1.10 30.00 -0.17
CA GLU A 183 1.92 30.33 1.00
C GLU A 183 2.84 29.17 1.40
N ILE A 184 2.41 27.92 1.15
CA ILE A 184 3.25 26.73 1.34
C ILE A 184 4.37 26.73 0.31
N ARG A 185 4.06 26.96 -0.98
CA ARG A 185 5.06 27.00 -2.06
C ARG A 185 6.09 28.11 -1.85
N GLU A 186 5.65 29.30 -1.47
CA GLU A 186 6.50 30.47 -1.22
C GLU A 186 7.52 30.21 -0.10
N LYS A 187 7.09 29.56 1.00
CA LYS A 187 7.97 29.20 2.11
C LYS A 187 8.86 27.99 1.81
N LEU A 188 8.35 27.04 1.02
CA LEU A 188 9.03 25.81 0.67
C LEU A 188 10.18 26.05 -0.32
N ARG A 189 9.96 26.88 -1.35
CA ARG A 189 10.93 27.06 -2.44
C ARG A 189 12.31 27.49 -1.95
N PRO A 190 12.47 28.49 -1.07
CA PRO A 190 13.79 28.86 -0.53
C PRO A 190 14.50 27.71 0.20
N ILE A 191 13.76 26.81 0.83
CA ILE A 191 14.33 25.62 1.50
C ILE A 191 14.84 24.63 0.46
N MET A 192 14.04 24.33 -0.57
CA MET A 192 14.45 23.42 -1.64
C MET A 192 15.65 23.96 -2.42
N ARG A 193 15.68 25.26 -2.69
CA ARG A 193 16.76 25.93 -3.43
C ARG A 193 18.11 25.84 -2.72
N LYS A 194 18.13 25.82 -1.38
CA LYS A 194 19.34 25.58 -0.57
C LYS A 194 19.90 24.16 -0.74
N LEU A 195 19.09 23.22 -1.24
CA LEU A 195 19.48 21.83 -1.52
C LEU A 195 19.76 21.59 -3.00
N ASP A 196 19.88 22.65 -3.82
CA ASP A 196 19.92 22.59 -5.29
C ASP A 196 18.69 21.90 -5.92
N MET A 197 17.53 21.97 -5.27
CA MET A 197 16.27 21.36 -5.73
C MET A 197 15.18 22.43 -5.93
N ASP A 198 14.12 22.08 -6.65
CA ASP A 198 12.88 22.87 -6.76
C ASP A 198 11.65 22.04 -6.34
N ILE A 199 10.48 22.68 -6.39
CA ILE A 199 9.20 22.03 -6.14
C ILE A 199 8.83 21.15 -7.33
N VAL A 200 8.88 19.83 -7.12
CA VAL A 200 8.35 18.83 -8.04
C VAL A 200 7.21 18.05 -7.39
N VAL A 201 6.17 17.78 -8.17
CA VAL A 201 4.98 17.04 -7.77
C VAL A 201 4.66 16.00 -8.85
N PRO A 202 4.48 14.71 -8.53
CA PRO A 202 4.06 13.73 -9.51
C PRO A 202 2.63 13.95 -10.00
N GLU A 203 2.38 13.66 -11.29
CA GLU A 203 1.03 13.69 -11.88
C GLU A 203 0.06 12.79 -11.12
N GLU A 204 0.55 11.61 -10.69
CA GLU A 204 -0.20 10.64 -9.91
C GLU A 204 0.60 10.24 -8.66
N VAL A 205 -0.11 10.11 -7.53
CA VAL A 205 0.43 9.43 -6.35
C VAL A 205 -0.04 7.99 -6.43
N VAL A 206 0.89 7.04 -6.53
CA VAL A 206 0.60 5.62 -6.78
C VAL A 206 1.12 4.76 -5.64
N HIS A 207 0.24 3.95 -5.08
CA HIS A 207 0.60 2.97 -4.05
C HIS A 207 0.97 1.63 -4.69
N TYR A 208 1.92 0.90 -4.11
CA TYR A 208 2.37 -0.38 -4.66
C TYR A 208 1.23 -1.41 -4.75
N SER A 209 0.20 -1.35 -3.91
CA SER A 209 -0.93 -2.28 -4.02
C SER A 209 -1.84 -1.97 -5.21
N GLU A 210 -1.92 -0.69 -5.63
CA GLU A 210 -2.59 -0.33 -6.87
C GLU A 210 -1.82 -0.94 -8.06
N TRP A 211 -0.50 -0.80 -8.06
CA TRP A 211 0.38 -1.48 -9.03
C TRP A 211 0.24 -3.02 -8.97
N MET A 212 0.23 -3.60 -7.77
CA MET A 212 0.10 -5.05 -7.58
C MET A 212 -1.22 -5.55 -8.14
N TYR A 213 -2.31 -4.79 -7.96
CA TYR A 213 -3.59 -5.13 -8.56
C TYR A 213 -3.54 -5.10 -10.08
N VAL A 214 -2.97 -4.06 -10.70
CA VAL A 214 -2.77 -4.01 -12.16
C VAL A 214 -1.97 -5.22 -12.65
N MET A 215 -0.92 -5.60 -11.93
CA MET A 215 -0.06 -6.72 -12.29
C MET A 215 -0.62 -8.10 -11.89
N SER A 216 -1.66 -8.15 -11.07
CA SER A 216 -2.11 -9.39 -10.43
C SER A 216 -2.62 -10.44 -11.41
N LYS A 217 -3.26 -10.03 -12.52
CA LYS A 217 -3.68 -10.96 -13.58
C LYS A 217 -2.46 -11.61 -14.27
N LYS A 218 -1.39 -10.84 -14.50
CA LYS A 218 -0.10 -11.37 -15.03
C LYS A 218 0.57 -12.28 -14.00
N ALA A 219 0.58 -11.89 -12.73
CA ALA A 219 1.12 -12.71 -11.63
C ALA A 219 0.36 -14.03 -11.48
N ALA A 220 -0.97 -14.03 -11.60
CA ALA A 220 -1.81 -15.21 -11.49
C ALA A 220 -1.52 -16.27 -12.57
N GLN A 221 -1.07 -15.85 -13.77
CA GLN A 221 -0.64 -16.77 -14.83
C GLN A 221 0.65 -17.53 -14.48
N GLN A 222 1.44 -17.02 -13.54
CA GLN A 222 2.68 -17.63 -13.06
C GLN A 222 2.53 -18.25 -11.65
N LYS A 223 1.29 -18.43 -11.16
CA LYS A 223 1.05 -19.05 -9.86
C LYS A 223 1.51 -20.51 -9.88
N LYS A 224 2.22 -20.92 -8.82
CA LYS A 224 2.65 -22.31 -8.60
C LYS A 224 1.66 -23.08 -7.73
N TYR A 225 0.98 -22.39 -6.82
CA TYR A 225 0.06 -22.99 -5.86
C TYR A 225 -1.39 -22.56 -6.13
N ASN A 226 -2.34 -23.49 -5.92
CA ASN A 226 -3.76 -23.21 -6.13
C ASN A 226 -4.38 -22.54 -4.89
N LEU A 227 -5.21 -21.53 -5.10
CA LEU A 227 -5.87 -20.73 -4.07
C LEU A 227 -7.40 -20.82 -4.12
N GLU A 228 -8.00 -21.61 -5.02
CA GLU A 228 -9.47 -21.71 -5.18
C GLU A 228 -10.22 -22.16 -3.92
N GLY A 229 -9.55 -22.89 -3.01
CA GLY A 229 -10.08 -23.31 -1.72
C GLY A 229 -9.80 -22.37 -0.55
N VAL A 230 -9.13 -21.24 -0.79
CA VAL A 230 -8.73 -20.27 0.25
C VAL A 230 -9.81 -19.22 0.43
N LYS A 231 -10.26 -19.04 1.67
CA LYS A 231 -11.09 -17.93 2.11
C LYS A 231 -10.19 -16.82 2.64
N ALA A 232 -10.19 -15.67 1.99
CA ALA A 232 -9.35 -14.54 2.38
C ALA A 232 -10.19 -13.38 2.88
N ALA A 233 -10.00 -13.00 4.14
CA ALA A 233 -10.48 -11.73 4.65
C ALA A 233 -9.50 -10.64 4.19
N VAL A 234 -10.04 -9.48 3.79
CA VAL A 234 -9.21 -8.36 3.35
C VAL A 234 -9.45 -7.13 4.22
N HIS A 235 -8.36 -6.47 4.60
CA HIS A 235 -8.42 -5.12 5.15
C HIS A 235 -7.73 -4.15 4.23
N THR A 236 -8.50 -3.24 3.64
CA THR A 236 -7.95 -2.09 2.95
C THR A 236 -7.54 -1.04 3.99
N PRO A 237 -6.26 -0.63 4.04
CA PRO A 237 -5.78 0.38 4.97
C PRO A 237 -6.52 1.71 4.86
N CYS A 238 -6.85 2.36 5.98
CA CYS A 238 -7.56 3.64 5.98
C CYS A 238 -6.83 4.74 5.21
N HIS A 239 -5.51 4.83 5.30
CA HIS A 239 -4.72 5.86 4.61
C HIS A 239 -4.59 5.63 3.10
N ILE A 240 -5.05 4.48 2.59
CA ILE A 240 -5.14 4.26 1.16
C ILE A 240 -6.37 4.97 0.58
N TYR A 241 -7.52 4.88 1.23
CA TYR A 241 -8.78 5.29 0.59
C TYR A 241 -9.72 6.12 1.47
N LYS A 242 -9.53 6.24 2.78
CA LYS A 242 -10.43 7.06 3.62
C LYS A 242 -10.04 8.52 3.72
N LEU A 243 -8.75 8.82 3.56
CA LEU A 243 -8.25 10.21 3.63
C LEU A 243 -8.63 11.00 2.36
N VAL A 244 -8.33 10.42 1.19
CA VAL A 244 -8.67 10.99 -0.13
C VAL A 244 -9.26 9.87 -0.99
N PRO A 245 -10.56 9.55 -0.81
CA PRO A 245 -11.21 8.40 -1.41
C PRO A 245 -11.29 8.43 -2.94
N GLU A 246 -11.38 9.62 -3.51
CA GLU A 246 -11.42 9.83 -4.95
C GLU A 246 -10.05 9.67 -5.63
N ASP A 247 -8.97 9.48 -4.86
CA ASP A 247 -7.60 9.31 -5.36
C ASP A 247 -7.08 7.87 -5.19
N THR A 248 -7.98 6.92 -5.35
CA THR A 248 -7.69 5.48 -5.26
C THR A 248 -8.45 4.76 -6.35
N ILE A 249 -7.92 3.63 -6.83
CA ILE A 249 -8.57 2.85 -7.88
C ILE A 249 -9.71 1.97 -7.38
N TYR A 250 -10.75 1.86 -8.20
CA TYR A 250 -11.93 1.02 -8.02
C TYR A 250 -12.16 0.19 -9.29
N ASP A 251 -12.81 -0.96 -9.12
CA ASP A 251 -13.17 -1.85 -10.23
C ASP A 251 -14.56 -2.43 -9.94
N PRO A 252 -15.55 -2.29 -10.85
CA PRO A 252 -16.88 -2.87 -10.69
C PRO A 252 -16.89 -4.40 -10.46
N GLU A 253 -15.88 -5.12 -10.93
CA GLU A 253 -15.76 -6.56 -10.69
C GLU A 253 -15.33 -6.88 -9.24
N VAL A 254 -14.83 -5.91 -8.49
CA VAL A 254 -14.36 -6.06 -7.11
C VAL A 254 -15.36 -5.39 -6.18
N TYR A 255 -16.14 -6.19 -5.44
CA TYR A 255 -17.19 -5.69 -4.54
C TYR A 255 -18.16 -4.70 -5.22
N GLN A 256 -18.44 -4.86 -6.51
CA GLN A 256 -19.33 -3.96 -7.26
C GLN A 256 -18.86 -2.49 -7.24
N GLY A 257 -17.55 -2.25 -7.14
CA GLY A 257 -16.99 -0.90 -7.03
C GLY A 257 -17.23 -0.21 -5.68
N ARG A 258 -17.85 -0.88 -4.70
CA ARG A 258 -18.16 -0.29 -3.38
C ARG A 258 -16.96 -0.25 -2.43
N ARG A 259 -15.86 -0.92 -2.80
CA ARG A 259 -14.59 -0.95 -2.07
C ARG A 259 -13.44 -0.73 -3.05
N PRO A 260 -12.30 -0.19 -2.59
CA PRO A 260 -11.11 -0.06 -3.43
C PRO A 260 -10.73 -1.39 -4.09
N ALA A 261 -10.29 -1.33 -5.34
CA ALA A 261 -9.94 -2.53 -6.10
C ALA A 261 -8.73 -3.24 -5.47
N ALA A 262 -7.75 -2.49 -4.96
CA ALA A 262 -6.62 -3.04 -4.22
C ALA A 262 -6.85 -2.98 -2.69
N PRO A 263 -6.44 -4.00 -1.92
CA PRO A 263 -5.81 -5.26 -2.36
C PRO A 263 -6.82 -6.39 -2.65
N SER A 264 -8.13 -6.18 -2.52
CA SER A 264 -9.14 -7.23 -2.66
C SER A 264 -9.17 -7.90 -4.03
N GLY A 265 -9.10 -7.11 -5.08
CA GLY A 265 -9.03 -7.57 -6.46
C GLY A 265 -7.76 -8.39 -6.74
N THR A 266 -6.63 -8.07 -6.09
CA THR A 266 -5.40 -8.87 -6.18
C THR A 266 -5.66 -10.28 -5.67
N VAL A 267 -6.25 -10.39 -4.47
CA VAL A 267 -6.60 -11.68 -3.86
C VAL A 267 -7.58 -12.47 -4.73
N LYS A 268 -8.61 -11.80 -5.26
CA LYS A 268 -9.58 -12.40 -6.18
C LYS A 268 -8.93 -12.92 -7.46
N ASN A 269 -8.06 -12.12 -8.09
CA ASN A 269 -7.39 -12.47 -9.35
C ASN A 269 -6.45 -13.67 -9.20
N LEU A 270 -5.90 -13.89 -8.02
CA LEU A 270 -5.08 -15.06 -7.68
C LEU A 270 -5.92 -16.35 -7.48
N GLY A 271 -7.25 -16.21 -7.39
CA GLY A 271 -8.21 -17.32 -7.31
C GLY A 271 -8.78 -17.56 -5.91
N ALA A 272 -8.36 -16.80 -4.89
CA ALA A 272 -8.92 -16.93 -3.55
C ALA A 272 -10.33 -16.33 -3.45
N LYS A 273 -11.17 -16.93 -2.62
CA LYS A 273 -12.51 -16.42 -2.31
C LYS A 273 -12.42 -15.30 -1.29
N LEU A 274 -12.85 -14.10 -1.69
CA LEU A 274 -13.05 -13.00 -0.75
C LEU A 274 -14.20 -13.32 0.21
N VAL A 275 -13.96 -13.15 1.50
CA VAL A 275 -15.00 -13.22 2.53
C VAL A 275 -15.30 -11.83 3.07
N ASP A 276 -16.54 -11.62 3.47
CA ASP A 276 -16.97 -10.39 4.11
C ASP A 276 -17.08 -10.58 5.62
N TYR A 277 -16.97 -9.48 6.37
CA TYR A 277 -17.11 -9.45 7.83
C TYR A 277 -17.63 -8.07 8.26
N SER A 278 -18.42 -8.05 9.33
CA SER A 278 -19.25 -6.93 9.78
C SER A 278 -18.48 -5.63 9.98
N THR A 279 -17.21 -5.73 10.38
CA THR A 279 -16.32 -4.62 10.73
C THR A 279 -15.23 -4.38 9.67
N TRP A 280 -15.47 -4.75 8.41
CA TRP A 280 -14.49 -4.55 7.33
C TRP A 280 -14.07 -3.08 7.17
N TRP A 281 -15.00 -2.15 7.38
CA TRP A 281 -14.77 -0.71 7.33
C TRP A 281 -13.91 -0.22 8.50
N ASP A 282 -13.92 -0.89 9.66
CA ASP A 282 -13.21 -0.41 10.84
C ASP A 282 -11.68 -0.35 10.61
N CYS A 283 -11.03 0.58 11.31
CA CYS A 283 -9.57 0.71 11.37
C CYS A 283 -8.92 -0.61 11.81
N CYS A 284 -7.65 -0.86 11.44
CA CYS A 284 -6.92 -2.02 11.96
C CYS A 284 -6.61 -1.94 13.46
N GLY A 285 -6.80 -0.77 14.08
CA GLY A 285 -6.45 -0.50 15.47
C GLY A 285 -5.10 0.18 15.65
N PHE A 286 -4.22 0.21 14.63
CA PHE A 286 -2.86 0.75 14.75
C PHE A 286 -2.81 2.22 15.21
N GLY A 287 -3.84 3.03 14.92
CA GLY A 287 -4.01 4.45 15.28
C GLY A 287 -2.75 5.14 15.83
N PHE A 288 -2.09 5.97 15.02
CA PHE A 288 -0.73 6.52 15.29
C PHE A 288 -0.52 7.10 16.69
N ARG A 289 -1.54 7.77 17.25
CA ARG A 289 -1.50 8.22 18.64
C ARG A 289 -1.69 7.06 19.63
N HIS A 290 -2.71 6.23 19.44
CA HIS A 290 -3.03 5.10 20.31
C HIS A 290 -1.89 4.07 20.40
N ILE A 291 -1.13 3.79 19.34
CA ILE A 291 0.02 2.87 19.47
C ILE A 291 1.14 3.44 20.35
N LEU A 292 1.23 4.77 20.46
CA LEU A 292 2.20 5.44 21.32
C LEU A 292 1.71 5.61 22.75
N THR A 293 0.43 5.93 22.95
CA THR A 293 -0.12 6.30 24.26
C THR A 293 -1.03 5.22 24.89
N GLU A 294 -1.64 4.34 24.09
CA GLU A 294 -2.73 3.43 24.47
C GLU A 294 -2.59 2.05 23.78
N ARG A 295 -1.44 1.39 23.97
CA ARG A 295 -1.10 0.14 23.29
C ARG A 295 -2.12 -0.99 23.51
N GLU A 296 -2.69 -1.08 24.71
CA GLU A 296 -3.67 -2.12 25.03
C GLU A 296 -5.00 -1.89 24.29
N PHE A 297 -5.39 -0.62 24.06
CA PHE A 297 -6.54 -0.31 23.20
C PHE A 297 -6.26 -0.79 21.77
N THR A 298 -5.08 -0.46 21.23
CA THR A 298 -4.69 -0.87 19.87
C THR A 298 -4.78 -2.38 19.69
N ARG A 299 -4.21 -3.14 20.64
CA ARG A 299 -4.19 -4.61 20.57
C ARG A 299 -5.58 -5.22 20.70
N SER A 300 -6.35 -4.75 21.68
CA SER A 300 -7.72 -5.23 21.90
C SER A 300 -8.61 -4.91 20.71
N PHE A 301 -8.50 -3.69 20.17
CA PHE A 301 -9.26 -3.26 18.99
C PHE A 301 -8.95 -4.14 17.78
N ALA A 302 -7.67 -4.38 17.48
CA ALA A 302 -7.27 -5.24 16.37
C ALA A 302 -7.87 -6.65 16.49
N LEU A 303 -7.86 -7.22 17.70
CA LEU A 303 -8.44 -8.53 17.97
C LEU A 303 -9.97 -8.50 17.79
N PHE A 304 -10.69 -7.73 18.61
CA PHE A 304 -12.16 -7.73 18.68
C PHE A 304 -12.82 -7.18 17.42
N LYS A 305 -12.23 -6.17 16.78
CA LYS A 305 -12.83 -5.53 15.62
C LYS A 305 -12.36 -6.11 14.31
N LYS A 306 -11.26 -6.84 14.21
CA LYS A 306 -10.77 -7.32 12.90
C LYS A 306 -10.58 -8.83 12.86
N VAL A 307 -9.79 -9.38 13.78
CA VAL A 307 -9.44 -10.80 13.76
C VAL A 307 -10.66 -11.66 14.07
N ILE A 308 -11.38 -11.38 15.16
CA ILE A 308 -12.54 -12.17 15.59
C ILE A 308 -13.62 -12.23 14.50
N PRO A 309 -14.13 -11.10 13.96
CA PRO A 309 -15.13 -11.14 12.90
C PRO A 309 -14.64 -11.87 11.64
N ALA A 310 -13.37 -11.71 11.25
CA ALA A 310 -12.85 -12.41 10.08
C ALA A 310 -12.76 -13.92 10.25
N VAL A 311 -12.50 -14.42 11.47
CA VAL A 311 -12.50 -15.86 11.75
C VAL A 311 -13.92 -16.38 11.97
N GLU A 312 -14.70 -15.74 12.83
CA GLU A 312 -15.99 -16.26 13.29
C GLU A 312 -17.11 -16.05 12.27
N GLU A 313 -17.15 -14.90 11.59
CA GLU A 313 -18.15 -14.60 10.56
C GLU A 313 -17.64 -14.98 9.17
N GLY A 314 -16.42 -14.57 8.86
CA GLY A 314 -15.82 -14.77 7.54
C GLY A 314 -15.28 -16.19 7.30
N HIS A 315 -14.99 -16.94 8.36
CA HIS A 315 -14.27 -18.22 8.30
C HIS A 315 -12.99 -18.12 7.45
N ALA A 316 -12.24 -17.03 7.63
CA ALA A 316 -11.05 -16.74 6.86
C ALA A 316 -9.90 -17.71 7.19
N ASP A 317 -9.17 -18.12 6.16
CA ASP A 317 -7.92 -18.88 6.25
C ASP A 317 -6.69 -17.98 6.33
N VAL A 318 -6.82 -16.74 5.84
CA VAL A 318 -5.77 -15.74 5.78
C VAL A 318 -6.39 -14.36 5.79
N PHE A 319 -5.69 -13.42 6.41
CA PHE A 319 -6.03 -12.01 6.44
C PHE A 319 -5.02 -11.22 5.60
N VAL A 320 -5.49 -10.62 4.50
CA VAL A 320 -4.62 -9.90 3.56
C VAL A 320 -4.81 -8.39 3.70
N THR A 321 -3.71 -7.64 3.71
CA THR A 321 -3.73 -6.17 3.73
C THR A 321 -2.55 -5.60 2.94
N SER A 322 -2.43 -4.28 2.86
CA SER A 322 -1.43 -3.60 2.03
C SER A 322 -0.77 -2.41 2.71
N ASP A 323 -0.70 -2.39 4.04
CA ASP A 323 0.07 -1.40 4.79
C ASP A 323 0.78 -2.07 5.98
N THR A 324 2.01 -1.66 6.26
CA THR A 324 2.82 -2.26 7.32
C THR A 324 2.22 -2.11 8.70
N GLY A 325 1.65 -0.95 9.02
CA GLY A 325 1.00 -0.74 10.32
C GLY A 325 -0.14 -1.72 10.49
N CYS A 326 -0.92 -1.91 9.42
CA CYS A 326 -2.01 -2.88 9.39
C CYS A 326 -1.51 -4.33 9.54
N VAL A 327 -0.53 -4.78 8.75
CA VAL A 327 0.05 -6.14 8.87
C VAL A 327 0.57 -6.36 10.29
N THR A 328 1.41 -5.44 10.78
CA THR A 328 2.08 -5.56 12.08
C THR A 328 1.07 -5.60 13.23
N THR A 329 0.05 -4.73 13.22
CA THR A 329 -0.94 -4.69 14.29
C THR A 329 -1.83 -5.92 14.29
N LEU A 330 -2.34 -6.32 13.13
CA LEU A 330 -3.26 -7.46 13.04
C LEU A 330 -2.55 -8.78 13.32
N ASP A 331 -1.28 -8.90 12.95
CA ASP A 331 -0.45 -10.06 13.26
C ASP A 331 -0.09 -10.09 14.76
N LYS A 332 0.64 -9.09 15.25
CA LYS A 332 1.22 -9.11 16.60
C LYS A 332 0.19 -8.99 17.72
N SER A 333 -0.97 -8.38 17.47
CA SER A 333 -2.00 -8.23 18.51
C SER A 333 -2.73 -9.53 18.82
N GLN A 334 -2.64 -10.55 17.96
CA GLN A 334 -3.25 -11.86 18.25
C GLN A 334 -2.59 -12.57 19.44
N TRP A 335 -1.37 -12.17 19.81
CA TRP A 335 -0.75 -12.62 21.06
C TRP A 335 -1.58 -12.28 22.30
N VAL A 336 -2.34 -11.18 22.29
CA VAL A 336 -3.23 -10.82 23.40
C VAL A 336 -4.33 -11.86 23.58
N GLY A 337 -4.97 -12.31 22.50
CA GLY A 337 -5.94 -13.39 22.56
C GLY A 337 -5.31 -14.64 23.17
N LYS A 338 -4.13 -15.04 22.67
CA LYS A 338 -3.40 -16.22 23.16
C LYS A 338 -3.08 -16.12 24.66
N ALA A 339 -2.68 -14.95 25.15
CA ALA A 339 -2.42 -14.70 26.57
C ALA A 339 -3.68 -14.85 27.44
N HIS A 340 -4.88 -14.65 26.87
CA HIS A 340 -6.17 -14.85 27.53
C HIS A 340 -6.82 -16.20 27.20
N GLY A 341 -6.07 -17.16 26.67
CA GLY A 341 -6.56 -18.51 26.38
C GLY A 341 -7.36 -18.65 25.08
N VAL A 342 -7.42 -17.60 24.24
CA VAL A 342 -8.15 -17.60 22.97
C VAL A 342 -7.18 -17.48 21.80
N ASN A 343 -6.94 -18.59 21.10
CA ASN A 343 -5.96 -18.62 20.01
C ASN A 343 -6.63 -18.71 18.63
N TYR A 344 -6.97 -17.55 18.05
CA TYR A 344 -7.51 -17.47 16.68
C TYR A 344 -6.47 -17.82 15.62
N ASN A 345 -5.21 -17.38 15.84
CA ASN A 345 -4.06 -17.71 15.00
C ASN A 345 -4.30 -17.50 13.49
N LEU A 346 -4.99 -16.43 13.11
CA LEU A 346 -5.29 -16.11 11.73
C LEU A 346 -4.06 -15.50 11.05
N PRO A 347 -3.45 -16.14 10.05
CA PRO A 347 -2.24 -15.62 9.41
C PRO A 347 -2.51 -14.28 8.73
N VAL A 348 -1.64 -13.30 8.94
CA VAL A 348 -1.77 -11.97 8.35
C VAL A 348 -0.65 -11.74 7.34
N LEU A 349 -0.98 -11.48 6.08
CA LEU A 349 0.00 -11.25 5.03
C LEU A 349 -0.21 -9.91 4.35
N ALA A 350 0.90 -9.28 3.96
CA ALA A 350 0.82 -8.28 2.90
C ALA A 350 0.36 -8.94 1.60
N ASP A 351 -0.42 -8.25 0.77
CA ASP A 351 -0.82 -8.73 -0.56
C ASP A 351 0.39 -9.12 -1.43
N ALA A 352 1.51 -8.41 -1.31
CA ALA A 352 2.77 -8.77 -1.96
C ALA A 352 3.33 -10.11 -1.47
N GLN A 353 3.30 -10.39 -0.15
CA GLN A 353 3.71 -11.69 0.38
C GLN A 353 2.77 -12.79 -0.12
N PHE A 354 1.46 -12.54 -0.08
CA PHE A 354 0.44 -13.47 -0.56
C PHE A 354 0.67 -13.85 -2.04
N VAL A 355 0.88 -12.85 -2.91
CA VAL A 355 1.17 -13.06 -4.33
C VAL A 355 2.49 -13.78 -4.54
N ALA A 356 3.57 -13.34 -3.87
CA ALA A 356 4.89 -13.95 -4.03
C ALA A 356 4.89 -15.43 -3.62
N LEU A 357 4.28 -15.74 -2.47
CA LEU A 357 4.11 -17.12 -2.00
C LEU A 357 3.31 -17.94 -3.00
N ALA A 358 2.19 -17.43 -3.52
CA ALA A 358 1.38 -18.11 -4.53
C ALA A 358 2.17 -18.38 -5.84
N MET A 359 3.08 -17.48 -6.23
CA MET A 359 3.99 -17.63 -7.37
C MET A 359 5.19 -18.56 -7.10
N GLY A 360 5.33 -19.09 -5.88
CA GLY A 360 6.42 -20.01 -5.54
C GLY A 360 7.67 -19.36 -4.97
N ALA A 361 7.57 -18.14 -4.44
CA ALA A 361 8.65 -17.54 -3.66
C ALA A 361 8.98 -18.37 -2.42
N ASP A 362 10.26 -18.40 -2.06
CA ASP A 362 10.72 -19.12 -0.87
C ASP A 362 10.13 -18.46 0.41
N PRO A 363 9.48 -19.24 1.30
CA PRO A 363 8.81 -18.68 2.46
C PRO A 363 9.73 -18.01 3.48
N TYR A 364 10.99 -18.45 3.61
CA TYR A 364 11.88 -17.98 4.68
C TYR A 364 12.87 -16.93 4.21
N THR A 365 13.36 -17.04 2.97
CA THR A 365 14.33 -16.07 2.41
C THR A 365 13.64 -14.90 1.72
N ILE A 366 12.57 -15.13 0.96
CA ILE A 366 11.86 -14.07 0.23
C ILE A 366 10.70 -13.51 1.03
N ALA A 367 9.71 -14.34 1.35
CA ALA A 367 8.50 -13.88 2.05
C ALA A 367 8.74 -13.66 3.56
N GLN A 368 9.84 -14.20 4.07
CA GLN A 368 10.33 -14.12 5.45
C GLN A 368 9.23 -14.29 6.50
N ILE A 369 8.47 -15.38 6.38
CA ILE A 369 7.29 -15.62 7.22
C ILE A 369 7.60 -15.71 8.72
N HIS A 370 8.85 -16.00 9.09
CA HIS A 370 9.32 -16.12 10.46
C HIS A 370 9.35 -14.80 11.25
N TRP A 371 9.11 -13.66 10.59
CA TRP A 371 8.91 -12.37 11.25
C TRP A 371 7.48 -12.10 11.71
N HIS A 372 6.53 -12.95 11.29
CA HIS A 372 5.14 -12.90 11.75
C HIS A 372 4.99 -13.64 13.08
N ALA A 373 4.09 -13.14 13.93
CA ALA A 373 3.74 -13.74 15.21
C ALA A 373 2.68 -14.84 15.08
N THR A 374 1.88 -14.80 14.01
CA THR A 374 0.88 -15.81 13.66
C THR A 374 1.49 -16.99 12.89
N ASP A 375 0.86 -18.16 12.97
CA ASP A 375 1.31 -19.35 12.26
C ASP A 375 0.99 -19.29 10.76
N VAL A 376 1.91 -18.71 10.00
CA VAL A 376 1.83 -18.70 8.54
C VAL A 376 2.10 -20.08 7.94
N GLU A 377 2.85 -20.95 8.62
CA GLU A 377 3.23 -22.28 8.10
C GLU A 377 1.98 -23.16 7.87
N GLY A 378 1.02 -23.14 8.79
CA GLY A 378 -0.25 -23.87 8.65
C GLY A 378 -1.01 -23.48 7.37
N PHE A 379 -1.13 -22.19 7.08
CA PHE A 379 -1.73 -21.70 5.83
C PHE A 379 -0.94 -22.14 4.59
N LEU A 380 0.38 -22.07 4.65
CA LEU A 380 1.23 -22.49 3.53
C LEU A 380 1.10 -23.99 3.22
N ARG A 381 1.04 -24.84 4.26
CA ARG A 381 0.77 -26.28 4.09
C ARG A 381 -0.61 -26.50 3.44
N LYS A 382 -1.63 -25.73 3.84
CA LYS A 382 -2.98 -25.81 3.24
C LYS A 382 -2.98 -25.53 1.74
N ILE A 383 -2.16 -24.62 1.25
CA ILE A 383 -2.07 -24.30 -0.19
C ILE A 383 -1.03 -25.17 -0.93
N GLY A 384 -0.44 -26.17 -0.27
CA GLY A 384 0.46 -27.15 -0.88
C GLY A 384 1.93 -26.73 -0.97
N VAL A 385 2.35 -25.75 -0.17
CA VAL A 385 3.77 -25.36 -0.08
C VAL A 385 4.52 -26.41 0.77
N PRO A 386 5.69 -26.92 0.33
CA PRO A 386 6.51 -27.85 1.13
C PRO A 386 7.30 -27.08 2.20
N VAL A 387 6.58 -26.54 3.19
CA VAL A 387 7.14 -25.61 4.20
C VAL A 387 8.29 -26.23 4.96
N ASP A 388 8.16 -27.51 5.35
CA ASP A 388 9.15 -28.18 6.18
C ASP A 388 10.49 -28.33 5.45
N ASP A 389 10.47 -28.66 4.15
CA ASP A 389 11.67 -28.70 3.29
C ASP A 389 12.34 -27.33 3.16
N HIS A 390 11.54 -26.26 2.98
CA HIS A 390 12.05 -24.89 2.91
C HIS A 390 12.68 -24.47 4.25
N LYS A 391 12.06 -24.86 5.36
CA LYS A 391 12.53 -24.56 6.72
C LYS A 391 13.85 -25.26 7.01
N GLU A 392 13.95 -26.55 6.69
CA GLU A 392 15.18 -27.33 6.87
C GLU A 392 16.35 -26.70 6.09
N LYS A 393 16.13 -26.38 4.80
CA LYS A 393 17.13 -25.70 3.98
C LYS A 393 17.53 -24.34 4.53
N PHE A 394 16.57 -23.56 5.05
CA PHE A 394 16.86 -22.27 5.65
C PHE A 394 17.67 -22.40 6.95
N LEU A 395 17.34 -23.36 7.81
CA LEU A 395 18.11 -23.63 9.03
C LEU A 395 19.52 -24.11 8.72
N GLN A 396 19.69 -24.96 7.69
CA GLN A 396 21.00 -25.38 7.22
C GLN A 396 21.82 -24.19 6.69
N TYR A 397 21.20 -23.31 5.88
CA TYR A 397 21.82 -22.06 5.43
C TYR A 397 22.29 -21.18 6.60
N LEU A 398 21.46 -21.01 7.64
CA LEU A 398 21.84 -20.24 8.83
C LEU A 398 22.99 -20.90 9.61
N HIS A 399 23.02 -22.22 9.68
CA HIS A 399 24.12 -22.97 10.27
C HIS A 399 25.42 -22.75 9.49
N ASP A 400 25.37 -22.87 8.17
CA ASP A 400 26.56 -22.72 7.31
C ASP A 400 27.09 -21.28 7.29
N LEU A 401 26.21 -20.27 7.36
CA LEU A 401 26.61 -18.87 7.59
C LEU A 401 27.37 -18.71 8.91
N ARG A 402 26.88 -19.33 10.00
CA ARG A 402 27.53 -19.24 11.31
C ARG A 402 28.91 -19.89 11.32
N GLU A 403 29.06 -20.99 10.59
CA GLU A 403 30.32 -21.71 10.43
C GLU A 403 31.26 -21.09 9.39
N GLY A 404 30.85 -20.01 8.71
CA GLY A 404 31.63 -19.36 7.65
C GLY A 404 31.78 -20.19 6.38
N LYS A 405 30.88 -21.16 6.16
CA LYS A 405 30.83 -22.04 4.98
C LYS A 405 30.01 -21.46 3.83
N GLU A 406 29.22 -20.42 4.10
CA GLU A 406 28.34 -19.76 3.15
C GLU A 406 28.47 -18.23 3.31
N GLU A 407 28.15 -17.48 2.25
CA GLU A 407 28.08 -16.01 2.28
C GLU A 407 26.64 -15.51 2.28
N THR A 408 26.42 -14.29 2.76
CA THR A 408 25.09 -13.68 2.75
C THR A 408 24.63 -13.43 1.32
N GLN A 409 23.57 -14.12 0.91
CA GLN A 409 22.99 -13.92 -0.41
C GLN A 409 22.04 -12.72 -0.40
N TYR A 410 22.09 -11.89 -1.44
CA TYR A 410 21.08 -10.85 -1.63
C TYR A 410 19.71 -11.52 -1.83
N LEU A 411 18.72 -11.07 -1.07
CA LEU A 411 17.35 -11.60 -1.10
C LEU A 411 16.67 -11.40 -2.47
N TYR A 412 17.24 -10.55 -3.32
CA TYR A 412 16.90 -10.42 -4.74
C TYR A 412 18.11 -9.84 -5.48
N PRO A 413 18.39 -10.26 -6.72
CA PRO A 413 19.38 -9.59 -7.55
C PRO A 413 18.89 -8.17 -7.88
N LYS A 414 19.73 -7.16 -7.68
CA LYS A 414 19.42 -5.80 -8.11
C LYS A 414 19.36 -5.78 -9.63
N HIS A 415 18.29 -5.23 -10.20
CA HIS A 415 18.09 -5.18 -11.65
C HIS A 415 19.21 -4.40 -12.38
N ARG A 416 19.96 -3.48 -11.71
CA ARG A 416 21.13 -2.76 -12.28
C ARG A 416 22.19 -2.36 -11.25
N LYS A 417 23.43 -2.13 -11.71
CA LYS A 417 24.57 -1.64 -10.90
C LYS A 417 24.28 -0.25 -10.32
N ILE A 418 24.57 -0.09 -9.03
CA ILE A 418 24.42 1.17 -8.26
C ILE A 418 25.19 2.34 -8.91
N ASP A 419 26.28 2.04 -9.60
CA ASP A 419 27.22 3.03 -10.17
C ASP A 419 26.58 3.94 -11.24
N PHE A 420 25.50 3.50 -11.88
CA PHE A 420 24.77 4.32 -12.86
C PHE A 420 24.09 5.54 -12.22
N TYR A 421 23.75 5.47 -10.92
CA TYR A 421 22.93 6.48 -10.22
C TYR A 421 23.73 7.56 -9.50
N LEU A 422 25.07 7.46 -9.48
CA LEU A 422 25.96 8.42 -8.81
C LEU A 422 26.30 9.63 -9.68
N THR A 423 25.85 9.67 -10.93
CA THR A 423 26.02 10.84 -11.83
C THR A 423 24.74 11.68 -11.86
N LEU A 424 24.88 13.00 -11.71
CA LEU A 424 23.75 13.95 -11.82
C LEU A 424 23.13 13.84 -13.23
N PRO A 425 21.86 13.43 -13.36
CA PRO A 425 21.23 13.24 -14.65
C PRO A 425 21.14 14.56 -15.43
N ASP A 426 21.24 14.50 -16.76
CA ASP A 426 21.13 15.66 -17.64
C ASP A 426 19.87 16.50 -17.38
N ARG A 427 18.81 15.84 -16.91
CA ARG A 427 17.48 16.42 -16.65
C ARG A 427 17.46 17.53 -15.59
N VAL A 428 18.44 17.63 -14.70
CA VAL A 428 18.54 18.73 -13.72
C VAL A 428 19.73 19.65 -13.97
N LYS A 429 20.51 19.42 -15.04
CA LYS A 429 21.65 20.28 -15.39
C LYS A 429 21.22 21.70 -15.74
N TRP A 430 20.10 21.86 -16.45
CA TRP A 430 19.54 23.18 -16.80
C TRP A 430 19.24 24.02 -15.54
N TYR A 431 18.78 23.36 -14.48
CA TYR A 431 18.43 24.02 -13.23
C TYR A 431 19.65 24.61 -12.52
N LYS A 432 20.76 23.87 -12.47
CA LYS A 432 22.03 24.37 -11.91
C LYS A 432 22.65 25.47 -12.77
N SER A 433 22.40 25.47 -14.08
CA SER A 433 22.91 26.52 -14.97
C SER A 433 22.21 27.87 -14.81
N GLN A 434 20.96 27.90 -14.30
CA GLN A 434 20.22 29.14 -14.05
C GLN A 434 20.47 29.77 -12.67
N GLN A 435 21.30 29.15 -11.82
CA GLN A 435 21.69 29.68 -10.51
C GLN A 435 23.05 30.38 -10.49
N LYS A 436 23.78 30.35 -11.62
CA LYS A 436 24.98 31.16 -11.86
C LYS A 436 24.58 32.44 -12.58
#